data_AF-A0A1Y1QEQ3-F1
#
_entry.id   AF-A0A1Y1QEQ3-F1
#
_cell.length_a   1.000
_cell.length_b   1.000
_cell.length_c   1.000
_cell.angle_alpha   90.00
_cell.angle_beta   90.00
_cell.angle_gamma   90.00
#
_symmetry.space_group_name_H-M   'P 1'
#
loop_
_entity.id
_entity.type
_entity.pdbx_description
1 polymer ?
#
loop_
_entity_poly.entity_id
_entity_poly.type
_entity_poly.pdbx_seq_one_letter_code
_entity_poly.pdbx_strand_id
1 'polypeptide(L)' 'MLKPGGVVIYQTFMQGSEKFGSPRNPNFLLKAGELADVFTGADILLDTVETLDDGRPVSAFIARY' A
#
# COMPACT_ATOMS: atom_id res chain seq x y z
N MET A 1 -1.23 -18.23 -5.00
CA MET A 1 0.20 -17.93 -5.26
C MET A 1 0.33 -17.36 -6.66
N LEU A 2 1.14 -16.33 -6.85
CA LEU A 2 1.42 -15.78 -8.17
C LEU A 2 2.29 -16.76 -8.95
N LYS A 3 2.12 -16.78 -10.27
CA LYS A 3 3.08 -17.45 -11.15
C LYS A 3 4.36 -16.61 -11.25
N PRO A 4 5.52 -17.20 -11.56
CA PRO A 4 6.73 -16.43 -11.85
C PRO A 4 6.46 -15.34 -12.91
N GLY A 5 6.94 -14.13 -12.65
CA GLY A 5 6.68 -12.93 -13.44
C GLY A 5 5.34 -12.25 -13.14
N GLY A 6 4.55 -12.76 -12.19
CA GLY A 6 3.27 -12.17 -11.80
C GLY A 6 3.47 -10.83 -11.08
N VAL A 7 2.65 -9.84 -11.42
CA VAL A 7 2.73 -8.49 -10.87
C VAL A 7 1.54 -8.20 -9.95
N VAL A 8 1.81 -7.60 -8.80
CA VAL A 8 0.82 -7.00 -7.91
C VAL A 8 0.90 -5.50 -8.07
N ILE A 9 -0.25 -4.86 -8.29
CA ILE A 9 -0.43 -3.42 -8.21
C ILE A 9 -1.46 -3.20 -7.12
N TYR A 10 -1.10 -2.43 -6.11
CA TYR A 10 -1.95 -2.20 -4.95
C TYR A 10 -1.90 -0.74 -4.53
N GLN A 11 -3.08 -0.13 -4.39
CA GLN A 11 -3.23 1.22 -3.87
C GLN A 11 -4.29 1.24 -2.78
N THR A 12 -3.93 1.68 -1.58
CA THR A 12 -4.84 1.66 -0.43
C THR A 12 -4.55 2.77 0.57
N PHE A 13 -5.50 3.02 1.47
CA PHE A 13 -5.37 4.02 2.52
C PHE A 13 -4.32 3.61 3.56
N MET A 14 -3.53 4.60 3.99
CA MET A 14 -2.53 4.41 5.04
C MET A 14 -3.00 5.00 6.36
N GLN A 15 -2.31 4.63 7.43
CA GLN A 15 -2.40 5.33 8.72
C GLN A 15 -2.23 6.85 8.52
N GLY A 16 -3.07 7.63 9.19
CA GLY A 16 -3.26 9.05 8.96
C GLY A 16 -4.54 9.36 8.19
N SER A 17 -5.06 8.43 7.38
CA SER A 17 -6.31 8.61 6.62
C SER A 17 -7.56 8.68 7.51
N GLU A 18 -7.53 8.14 8.72
CA GLU A 18 -8.67 8.14 9.67
C GLU A 18 -9.15 9.56 10.06
N LYS A 19 -8.28 10.57 9.86
CA LYS A 19 -8.55 11.99 10.12
C LYS A 19 -9.45 12.63 9.07
N PHE A 20 -9.61 11.99 7.92
CA PHE A 20 -10.24 12.58 6.72
C PHE A 20 -11.54 11.88 6.31
N GLY A 21 -12.06 10.97 7.15
CA GLY A 21 -13.29 10.22 6.89
C GLY A 21 -13.10 8.72 7.02
N SER A 22 -13.85 7.94 6.23
CA SER A 22 -13.65 6.49 6.12
C SER A 22 -12.53 6.16 5.13
N PRO A 23 -11.75 5.08 5.36
CA PRO A 23 -11.83 4.14 6.49
C PRO A 23 -11.18 4.66 7.78
N ARG A 24 -11.78 4.32 8.94
CA ARG A 24 -11.27 4.66 10.28
C ARG A 24 -10.77 3.46 11.08
N ASN A 25 -11.20 2.26 10.72
CA ASN A 25 -10.76 1.06 11.43
C ASN A 25 -9.31 0.77 11.03
N PRO A 26 -8.37 0.67 12.01
CA PRO A 26 -6.94 0.51 11.73
C PRO A 26 -6.61 -0.76 10.94
N ASN A 27 -7.47 -1.78 10.97
CA ASN A 27 -7.29 -2.99 10.16
C ASN A 27 -7.42 -2.76 8.65
N PHE A 28 -7.95 -1.60 8.23
CA PHE A 28 -8.03 -1.18 6.83
C PHE A 28 -7.05 -0.05 6.49
N LEU A 29 -6.10 0.24 7.39
CA LEU A 29 -5.12 1.30 7.23
C LEU A 29 -3.72 0.71 7.24
N LEU A 30 -3.06 0.79 6.10
CA LEU A 30 -1.73 0.26 5.92
C LEU A 30 -0.71 1.02 6.78
N LYS A 31 0.16 0.29 7.47
CA LYS A 31 1.34 0.86 8.13
C LYS A 31 2.45 1.11 7.10
N ALA A 32 3.32 2.07 7.40
CA ALA A 32 4.54 2.26 6.61
C ALA A 32 5.38 0.97 6.60
N GLY A 33 5.83 0.54 5.42
CA GLY A 33 6.65 -0.66 5.22
C GLY A 33 5.89 -1.99 5.25
N GLU A 34 4.60 -2.01 5.60
CA GLU A 34 3.84 -3.26 5.76
C GLU A 34 3.81 -4.13 4.50
N LEU A 35 3.65 -3.53 3.31
CA LEU A 35 3.66 -4.27 2.05
C LEU A 35 5.07 -4.77 1.69
N ALA A 36 6.12 -4.00 1.96
CA ALA A 36 7.48 -4.44 1.72
C ALA A 36 7.81 -5.69 2.56
N ASP A 37 7.37 -5.73 3.81
CA ASP A 37 7.53 -6.89 4.69
C ASP A 37 6.75 -8.11 4.15
N VAL A 38 5.50 -7.91 3.71
CA VAL A 38 4.65 -8.99 3.16
C VAL A 38 5.22 -9.56 1.86
N PHE A 39 5.74 -8.70 0.99
CA PHE A 39 6.30 -9.08 -0.31
C PHE A 39 7.82 -9.29 -0.27
N THR A 40 8.36 -9.67 0.89
CA THR A 40 9.78 -10.04 1.03
C THR A 40 10.15 -11.10 -0.01
N GLY A 41 11.17 -10.81 -0.83
CA GLY A 41 11.66 -11.70 -1.89
C GLY A 41 11.03 -11.47 -3.27
N ALA A 42 10.04 -10.59 -3.39
CA ALA A 42 9.61 -10.05 -4.68
C ALA A 42 10.52 -8.88 -5.11
N ASP A 43 10.51 -8.57 -6.40
CA ASP A 43 11.10 -7.36 -6.97
C ASP A 43 10.13 -6.20 -6.77
N ILE A 44 10.44 -5.30 -5.81
CA ILE A 44 9.63 -4.11 -5.52
C ILE A 44 9.96 -3.05 -6.57
N LEU A 45 8.99 -2.79 -7.45
CA LEU A 45 9.12 -1.84 -8.56
C LEU A 45 8.68 -0.43 -8.16
N LEU A 46 7.74 -0.32 -7.21
CA LEU A 46 7.25 0.93 -6.65
C LEU A 46 6.83 0.71 -5.20
N ASP A 47 7.29 1.57 -4.30
CA ASP A 47 6.78 1.69 -2.93
C ASP A 47 6.83 3.16 -2.55
N THR A 48 5.70 3.85 -2.74
CA THR A 48 5.60 5.29 -2.49
C THR A 48 4.33 5.62 -1.71
N VAL A 49 4.38 6.73 -0.98
CA VAL A 49 3.21 7.33 -0.33
C VAL A 49 2.79 8.53 -1.16
N GLU A 50 1.56 8.50 -1.65
CA GLU A 50 0.92 9.61 -2.35
C GLU A 50 -0.12 10.28 -1.45
N THR A 51 -0.52 11.49 -1.82
CA THR A 51 -1.54 12.26 -1.10
C THR A 51 -2.70 12.56 -2.05
N LEU A 52 -3.92 12.19 -1.66
CA LEU A 52 -5.13 12.54 -2.39
C LEU A 52 -5.43 14.04 -2.28
N ASP A 53 -6.32 14.56 -3.12
CA ASP A 53 -6.69 15.99 -3.15
C ASP A 53 -7.15 16.55 -1.80
N ASP A 54 -7.68 15.70 -0.92
CA ASP A 54 -8.13 16.08 0.42
C ASP A 54 -7.08 15.89 1.52
N GLY A 55 -5.84 15.53 1.16
CA GLY A 55 -4.74 15.35 2.09
C GLY A 55 -4.56 13.94 2.64
N ARG A 56 -5.39 12.96 2.24
CA ARG A 56 -5.25 11.57 2.71
C ARG A 56 -4.00 10.90 2.16
N PRO A 57 -3.18 10.24 3.02
CA PRO A 57 -2.07 9.43 2.56
C PRO A 57 -2.57 8.07 2.03
N VAL A 58 -2.12 7.71 0.84
CA VAL A 58 -2.33 6.39 0.23
C VAL A 58 -0.99 5.77 -0.15
N SER A 59 -0.85 4.46 0.00
CA SER A 59 0.29 3.74 -0.54
C SER A 59 0.01 3.44 -2.01
N ALA A 60 0.99 3.66 -2.89
CA ALA A 60 1.01 3.12 -4.24
C ALA A 60 2.19 2.12 -4.32
N PHE A 61 1.85 0.85 -4.51
CA PHE A 61 2.79 -0.26 -4.40
C PHE A 61 2.71 -1.16 -5.64
N ILE A 62 3.88 -1.51 -6.19
CA ILE A 62 4.02 -2.45 -7.29
C ILE A 62 5.15 -3.43 -6.96
N ALA A 63 4.85 -4.73 -7.01
CA ALA A 63 5.85 -5.78 -6.85
C ALA A 63 5.68 -6.88 -7.90
N ARG A 64 6.78 -7.52 -8.27
CA ARG A 64 6.82 -8.65 -9.22
C ARG A 64 7.45 -9.87 -8.55
N TYR A 65 6.74 -11.01 -8.59
CA TYR A 65 7.19 -12.30 -8.07
C TYR A 65 7.99 -13.09 -9.12
#